data_AF-A0A527XP18-F1
#
_entry.id   AF-A0A527XP18-F1
#
_cell.length_a   1.000
_cell.length_b   1.000
_cell.length_c   1.000
_cell.angle_alpha   90.00
_cell.angle_beta   90.00
_cell.angle_gamma   90.00
#
_symmetry.space_group_name_H-M   'P 1'
#
loop_
_entity.id
_entity.type
_entity.pdbx_description
1 polymer ?
#
loop_
_entity_poly.entity_id
_entity_poly.type
_entity_poly.pdbx_seq_one_letter_code
_entity_poly.pdbx_strand_id
1 'polypeptide(L)'
;HSIGALGKLFYEINENIDMRPEEGLRAVGANWFERVRFADLPQVLPNFMSYTLLRIEINVRISTIMGAVGGGGIGEELKLAISRGFGAKTLALVLLL
;
A
#
# COMPACT_ATOMS: atom_id res chain seq x y z
N HIS A 1 4.73 -11.79 -10.89
CA HIS A 1 4.88 -12.36 -9.54
C HIS A 1 4.17 -11.54 -8.44
N SER A 2 3.91 -10.25 -8.64
CA SER A 2 3.33 -9.33 -7.64
C SER A 2 1.83 -9.49 -7.38
N ILE A 3 1.05 -9.67 -8.44
CA ILE A 3 -0.43 -9.67 -8.37
C ILE A 3 -0.95 -10.94 -7.69
N GLY A 4 -0.34 -12.11 -7.97
CA GLY A 4 -0.73 -13.37 -7.34
C GLY A 4 -0.45 -13.40 -5.83
N ALA A 5 0.67 -12.82 -5.38
CA ALA A 5 0.97 -12.69 -3.96
C ALA A 5 -0.02 -11.76 -3.23
N LEU A 6 -0.38 -10.63 -3.86
CA LEU A 6 -1.40 -9.73 -3.32
C LEU A 6 -2.78 -10.40 -3.27
N GLY A 7 -3.15 -11.18 -4.29
CA GLY A 7 -4.40 -11.94 -4.31
C GLY A 7 -4.50 -12.93 -3.15
N LYS A 8 -3.42 -13.65 -2.85
CA LYS A 8 -3.36 -14.54 -1.68
C LYS A 8 -3.51 -13.77 -0.37
N LEU A 9 -2.76 -12.68 -0.20
CA LEU A 9 -2.80 -11.87 1.02
C LEU A 9 -4.19 -11.26 1.26
N PHE A 10 -4.85 -10.77 0.21
CA PHE A 10 -6.22 -10.24 0.31
C PHE A 10 -7.25 -11.34 0.62
N TYR A 11 -7.07 -12.52 0.03
CA TYR A 11 -7.90 -13.68 0.34
C TYR A 11 -7.77 -14.11 1.81
N GLU A 12 -6.54 -14.24 2.31
CA GLU A 12 -6.28 -14.62 3.70
C GLU A 12 -6.90 -13.62 4.68
N ILE A 13 -6.83 -12.31 4.40
CA ILE A 13 -7.48 -11.29 5.23
C ILE A 13 -9.01 -11.49 5.24
N ASN A 14 -9.61 -11.74 4.08
CA ASN A 14 -11.05 -11.93 3.97
C ASN A 14 -11.54 -13.22 4.64
N GLU A 15 -10.75 -14.30 4.67
CA GLU A 15 -11.11 -15.53 5.39
C GLU A 15 -11.01 -15.39 6.91
N ASN A 16 -10.15 -14.49 7.39
CA ASN A 16 -9.90 -14.30 8.83
C ASN A 16 -10.80 -13.26 9.49
N ILE A 17 -11.79 -12.72 8.77
CA ILE A 17 -12.74 -11.77 9.36
C ILE A 17 -13.58 -12.46 10.45
N ASP A 18 -13.88 -11.71 11.50
CA ASP A 18 -14.77 -12.17 12.55
C ASP A 18 -16.23 -12.07 12.07
N MET A 19 -16.95 -13.19 12.14
CA MET A 19 -18.36 -13.28 11.73
C MET A 19 -19.32 -12.65 12.74
N ARG A 20 -18.92 -12.44 14.00
CA ARG A 20 -19.83 -11.93 15.05
C ARG A 20 -20.52 -10.59 14.70
N PRO A 21 -19.81 -9.58 14.13
CA PRO A 21 -20.45 -8.34 13.70
C PRO A 21 -21.42 -8.53 12.52
N GLU A 22 -21.13 -9.46 11.61
CA GLU A 22 -22.02 -9.82 10.49
C GLU A 22 -23.32 -10.44 11.03
N GLU A 23 -23.19 -11.41 11.93
CA GLU A 23 -24.33 -12.13 12.52
C GLU A 23 -25.22 -11.19 13.33
N GLY A 24 -24.61 -10.26 14.07
CA GLY A 24 -25.33 -9.23 14.82
C GLY A 24 -26.14 -8.31 13.92
N LEU A 25 -25.57 -7.85 12.80
CA LEU A 25 -26.28 -7.04 11.81
C LEU A 25 -27.40 -7.85 11.13
N ARG A 26 -27.15 -9.13 10.82
CA ARG A 26 -28.16 -10.01 10.25
C ARG A 26 -29.36 -10.21 11.19
N ALA A 27 -29.12 -10.34 12.49
CA ALA A 27 -30.17 -10.54 13.50
C ALA A 27 -31.13 -9.36 13.62
N VAL A 28 -30.68 -8.13 13.33
CA VAL A 28 -31.51 -6.92 13.32
C VAL A 28 -32.14 -6.62 11.95
N GLY A 29 -32.00 -7.54 10.99
CA GLY A 29 -32.61 -7.43 9.66
C GLY A 29 -31.80 -6.62 8.64
N ALA A 30 -30.51 -6.38 8.89
CA ALA A 30 -29.65 -5.66 7.94
C ALA A 30 -29.50 -6.43 6.63
N ASN A 31 -29.53 -5.71 5.52
CA ASN A 31 -29.34 -6.28 4.20
C ASN A 31 -27.86 -6.63 3.93
N TRP A 32 -27.58 -7.28 2.81
CA TRP A 32 -26.21 -7.71 2.48
C TRP A 32 -25.21 -6.55 2.37
N PHE A 33 -25.60 -5.42 1.77
CA PHE A 33 -24.70 -4.27 1.60
C PHE A 33 -24.36 -3.61 2.92
N GLU A 34 -25.33 -3.51 3.84
CA GLU A 34 -25.11 -2.99 5.19
C GLU A 34 -24.12 -3.87 5.96
N ARG A 35 -24.30 -5.19 5.89
CA ARG A 35 -23.39 -6.16 6.51
C ARG A 35 -21.97 -6.02 5.97
N VAL A 36 -21.78 -6.03 4.65
CA VAL A 36 -20.45 -5.87 4.06
C VAL A 36 -19.83 -4.53 4.44
N ARG A 37 -20.59 -3.44 4.40
CA ARG A 37 -20.06 -2.09 4.65
C ARG A 37 -19.69 -1.86 6.12
N PHE A 38 -20.48 -2.39 7.05
CA PHE A 38 -20.35 -2.08 8.48
C PHE A 38 -19.73 -3.20 9.32
N ALA A 39 -19.77 -4.45 8.87
CA ALA A 39 -19.09 -5.58 9.52
C ALA A 39 -17.78 -5.94 8.81
N ASP A 40 -17.80 -6.23 7.50
CA ASP A 40 -16.66 -6.87 6.84
C ASP A 40 -15.59 -5.85 6.40
N LEU A 41 -16.00 -4.80 5.68
CA LEU A 41 -15.12 -3.80 5.10
C LEU A 41 -14.20 -3.13 6.14
N PRO A 42 -14.67 -2.72 7.34
CA PRO A 42 -13.81 -2.09 8.33
C PRO A 42 -12.71 -3.01 8.87
N GLN A 43 -12.92 -4.33 8.84
CA GLN A 43 -11.93 -5.32 9.31
C GLN A 43 -10.80 -5.51 8.28
N VAL A 44 -11.12 -5.48 6.99
CA VAL A 44 -10.16 -5.80 5.91
C VAL A 44 -9.46 -4.57 5.35
N LEU A 45 -10.12 -3.41 5.37
CA LEU A 45 -9.63 -2.17 4.75
C LEU A 45 -8.25 -1.71 5.28
N PRO A 46 -7.96 -1.72 6.59
CA PRO A 46 -6.65 -1.31 7.10
C PRO A 46 -5.50 -2.16 6.52
N ASN A 47 -5.71 -3.47 6.40
CA ASN A 47 -4.71 -4.37 5.83
C ASN A 47 -4.57 -4.20 4.31
N PHE A 48 -5.68 -4.01 3.59
CA PHE A 48 -5.64 -3.72 2.14
C PHE A 48 -4.86 -2.44 1.84
N MET A 49 -5.11 -1.40 2.63
CA MET A 49 -4.37 -0.14 2.55
C MET A 49 -2.89 -0.36 2.86
N SER A 50 -2.57 -1.10 3.92
CA SER A 50 -1.19 -1.38 4.32
C SER A 50 -0.40 -2.10 3.23
N TYR A 51 -0.96 -3.15 2.63
CA TYR A 51 -0.30 -3.88 1.55
C TYR A 51 -0.20 -3.08 0.25
N THR A 52 -1.20 -2.26 -0.05
CA THR A 52 -1.14 -1.33 -1.19
C THR A 52 -0.02 -0.31 -1.00
N LEU A 53 0.05 0.32 0.16
CA LEU A 53 1.08 1.30 0.50
C LEU A 53 2.48 0.68 0.50
N LEU A 54 2.64 -0.51 1.07
CA LEU A 54 3.89 -1.26 1.02
C LEU A 54 4.32 -1.53 -0.43
N ARG A 55 3.37 -1.84 -1.31
CA ARG A 55 3.68 -2.06 -2.73
C ARG A 55 4.15 -0.78 -3.41
N ILE A 56 3.50 0.35 -3.11
CA ILE A 56 3.89 1.66 -3.60
C ILE A 56 5.31 2.00 -3.12
N GLU A 57 5.59 1.83 -1.82
CA GLU A 57 6.92 2.08 -1.24
C GLU A 57 8.01 1.25 -1.93
N ILE A 58 7.77 -0.06 -2.11
CA ILE A 58 8.72 -0.95 -2.81
C ILE A 58 8.94 -0.49 -4.24
N ASN A 59 7.88 -0.11 -4.95
CA ASN A 59 7.99 0.37 -6.34
C ASN A 59 8.76 1.70 -6.42
N VAL A 60 8.53 2.63 -5.48
CA VAL A 60 9.26 3.91 -5.37
C VAL A 60 10.74 3.67 -5.09
N ARG A 61 11.06 2.74 -4.17
CA ARG A 61 12.44 2.34 -3.85
C ARG A 61 13.15 1.77 -5.08
N ILE A 62 12.52 0.83 -5.78
CA ILE A 62 13.07 0.22 -7.00
C ILE A 62 13.26 1.28 -8.09
N SER A 63 12.27 2.15 -8.30
CA SER A 63 12.35 3.23 -9.29
C SER A 63 13.48 4.21 -8.98
N THR A 64 13.72 4.53 -7.70
CA THR A 64 14.82 5.40 -7.28
C THR A 64 16.18 4.75 -7.55
N ILE A 65 16.34 3.46 -7.24
CA ILE A 65 17.57 2.72 -7.51
C ILE A 65 17.83 2.64 -9.03
N MET A 66 16.81 2.28 -9.81
CA MET A 66 16.90 2.19 -11.26
C MET A 66 17.15 3.56 -11.92
N GLY A 67 16.53 4.62 -11.41
CA GLY A 67 16.75 5.99 -11.89
C GLY A 67 18.19 6.45 -11.68
N ALA A 68 18.79 6.11 -10.54
CA ALA A 68 20.19 6.47 -10.25
C ALA A 68 21.19 5.78 -11.21
N VAL A 69 20.88 4.62 -11.77
CA VAL A 69 21.77 3.93 -12.74
C VAL A 69 21.52 4.32 -14.21
N GLY A 70 20.61 5.27 -14.47
CA GLY A 70 20.33 5.78 -15.82
C GLY A 70 18.93 5.48 -16.35
N GLY A 71 18.01 5.02 -15.50
CA GLY A 71 16.60 4.77 -15.85
C GLY A 71 15.69 6.01 -15.84
N GLY A 72 16.21 7.20 -15.50
CA GLY A 72 15.42 8.43 -15.45
C GLY A 72 14.71 8.70 -14.12
N GLY A 73 14.07 9.88 -14.02
CA GLY A 73 13.12 10.21 -12.95
C GLY A 73 13.76 10.60 -11.61
N ILE A 74 13.05 10.33 -10.50
CA ILE A 74 13.45 10.79 -9.15
C ILE A 74 14.83 10.24 -8.74
N GLY A 75 15.15 9.01 -9.12
CA GLY A 75 16.46 8.41 -8.86
C GLY A 75 17.62 9.11 -9.59
N GLU A 76 17.38 9.57 -10.82
CA GLU A 76 18.37 10.34 -11.57
C GLU A 76 18.57 11.73 -10.95
N GLU A 77 17.48 12.42 -10.63
CA GLU A 77 17.50 13.71 -9.92
C GLU A 77 18.22 13.62 -8.58
N LEU A 78 18.00 12.55 -7.82
CA LEU A 78 18.68 12.28 -6.56
C LEU A 78 20.20 12.13 -6.76
N LYS A 79 20.61 11.33 -7.76
CA LYS A 79 22.04 11.15 -8.09
C LYS A 79 22.68 12.45 -8.56
N LEU A 80 21.99 13.23 -9.39
CA LEU A 80 22.47 14.52 -9.87
C LEU A 80 22.62 15.53 -8.73
N ALA A 81 21.66 15.56 -7.80
CA ALA A 81 21.72 16.42 -6.61
C ALA A 81 22.92 16.07 -5.72
N ILE A 82 23.18 14.78 -5.49
CA ILE A 82 24.34 14.30 -4.73
C ILE A 82 25.65 14.66 -5.45
N SER A 83 25.77 14.35 -6.75
CA SER A 83 26.99 14.59 -7.55
C SER A 83 27.37 16.07 -7.63
N ARG A 84 26.38 16.96 -7.68
CA ARG A 84 26.59 18.42 -7.74
C ARG A 84 26.73 19.09 -6.37
N GLY A 85 26.63 18.35 -5.27
CA GLY A 85 26.78 18.88 -3.91
C GLY A 85 25.57 19.69 -3.41
N PHE A 86 24.37 19.51 -3.98
CA PHE A 86 23.16 20.20 -3.56
C PHE A 86 22.53 19.57 -2.31
N GLY A 87 23.15 19.76 -1.14
CA GLY A 87 22.74 19.14 0.12
C GLY A 87 21.27 19.33 0.49
N ALA A 88 20.72 20.54 0.32
CA ALA A 88 19.31 20.81 0.64
C ALA A 88 18.34 20.03 -0.29
N LYS A 89 18.65 19.94 -1.59
CA LYS A 89 17.82 19.20 -2.57
C LYS A 89 17.91 17.69 -2.30
N THR A 90 19.10 17.18 -1.96
CA THR A 90 19.28 15.78 -1.58
C THR A 90 18.47 15.43 -0.34
N LEU A 91 18.52 16.25 0.72
CA LEU A 91 17.75 16.01 1.95
C LEU A 91 16.24 16.03 1.69
N ALA A 92 15.76 16.99 0.89
CA ALA A 92 14.34 17.06 0.52
C ALA A 92 13.88 15.80 -0.23
N LEU A 93 14.68 15.30 -1.18
CA LEU A 93 14.37 14.07 -1.91
C LEU A 93 14.40 12.83 -1.01
N VAL A 94 15.36 12.74 -0.08
CA VAL A 94 15.44 11.61 0.87
C VAL A 94 14.29 11.61 1.87
N LEU A 95 13.77 12.79 2.27
CA LEU A 95 12.62 12.89 3.18
C LEU A 95 11.27 12.57 2.50
N LEU A 96 11.19 12.75 1.19
CA LEU A 96 9.99 12.46 0.39
C LEU A 96 9.89 10.98 -0.02
N LEU A 97 11.00 10.24 0.04
CA LEU A 97 11.14 8.84 -0.34
C LEU A 97 11.09 7.91 0.88
#